data_AF-A0A4Y2JAX3-F1
#
_entry.id   AF-A0A4Y2JAX3-F1
#
_cell.length_a   1.000
_cell.length_b   1.000
_cell.length_c   1.000
_cell.angle_alpha   90.00
_cell.angle_beta   90.00
_cell.angle_gamma   90.00
#
_symmetry.space_group_name_H-M   'P 1'
#
loop_
_entity.id
_entity.type
_entity.pdbx_description
1 polymer ?
#
loop_
_entity_poly.entity_id
_entity_poly.type
_entity_poly.pdbx_seq_one_letter_code
_entity_poly.pdbx_strand_id
1 'polypeptide(L)'
;TGDPDKQDMDAILILTKDSYFVAEYDDQTDRIIKYQHVLLEDLERIELGPEPGVFKSKHCCLRLHYSVYGQSGYFHMFRSTNTRFFNNMAVPIKSEEEAAGNLSNCRNILFR
;
A
#
# COMPACT_ATOMS: atom_id res chain seq x y z
N THR A 1 9.24 -7.01 -15.40
CA THR A 1 10.68 -7.02 -15.06
C THR A 1 10.88 -5.96 -13.99
N GLY A 2 11.02 -6.36 -12.72
CA GLY A 2 11.18 -5.44 -11.61
C GLY A 2 12.66 -5.20 -11.37
N ASP A 3 13.10 -3.96 -11.56
CA ASP A 3 14.49 -3.55 -11.37
C ASP A 3 14.85 -3.61 -9.86
N PRO A 4 15.91 -4.32 -9.46
CA PRO A 4 16.35 -4.40 -8.06
C PRO A 4 16.94 -3.08 -7.53
N ASP A 5 17.16 -2.09 -8.41
CA ASP A 5 17.70 -0.77 -8.10
C ASP A 5 16.62 0.30 -7.84
N LYS A 6 15.32 -0.06 -7.87
CA LYS A 6 14.30 0.85 -7.33
C LYS A 6 14.44 0.86 -5.81
N GLN A 7 15.19 1.85 -5.33
CA GLN A 7 15.16 2.34 -3.95
C GLN A 7 13.75 2.23 -3.40
N ASP A 8 13.61 1.73 -2.17
CA ASP A 8 12.34 1.66 -1.45
C ASP A 8 11.66 3.04 -1.53
N MET A 9 10.70 3.17 -2.45
CA MET A 9 9.96 4.41 -2.69
C MET A 9 8.89 4.52 -1.60
N ASP A 10 8.90 5.65 -0.89
CA ASP A 10 7.86 5.93 0.09
C ASP A 10 6.55 6.26 -0.62
N ALA A 11 5.50 5.51 -0.26
CA ALA A 11 4.16 5.70 -0.81
C ALA A 11 3.20 6.13 0.30
N ILE A 12 2.44 7.19 0.05
CA ILE A 12 1.41 7.70 0.95
C ILE A 12 0.04 7.29 0.38
N LEU A 13 -0.72 6.53 1.17
CA LEU A 13 -2.10 6.19 0.87
C LEU A 13 -3.03 7.11 1.67
N ILE A 14 -3.84 7.91 0.98
CA ILE A 14 -4.86 8.78 1.58
C ILE A 14 -6.22 8.20 1.24
N LEU A 15 -6.99 7.80 2.24
CA LEU A 15 -8.35 7.33 2.07
C LEU A 15 -9.33 8.47 2.36
N THR A 16 -10.28 8.67 1.45
CA THR A 16 -11.42 9.57 1.62
C THR A 16 -12.72 8.78 1.64
N LYS A 17 -13.86 9.47 1.65
CA LYS A 17 -15.18 8.82 1.75
C LYS A 17 -15.53 7.98 0.51
N ASP A 18 -15.09 8.38 -0.68
CA ASP A 18 -15.50 7.81 -1.96
C ASP A 18 -14.32 7.37 -2.85
N SER A 19 -13.09 7.66 -2.42
CA SER A 19 -11.90 7.42 -3.23
C SER A 19 -10.65 7.31 -2.36
N TYR A 20 -9.57 6.80 -2.95
CA TYR A 20 -8.25 6.82 -2.36
C TYR A 20 -7.23 7.47 -3.29
N PHE A 21 -6.17 8.00 -2.70
CA PHE A 21 -5.03 8.59 -3.39
C PHE A 21 -3.77 7.84 -3.02
N VAL A 22 -2.93 7.57 -4.02
CA VAL A 22 -1.59 7.01 -3.82
C VAL A 22 -0.59 8.05 -4.31
N ALA A 23 0.20 8.59 -3.39
CA ALA A 23 1.25 9.54 -3.70
C ALA A 23 2.63 8.88 -3.55
N GLU A 24 3.50 9.07 -4.53
CA GLU A 24 4.91 8.68 -4.47
C GLU A 24 5.70 9.87 -3.91
N TYR A 25 6.41 9.65 -2.81
CA TYR A 25 7.26 10.62 -2.14
C TYR A 25 8.71 10.34 -2.48
N ASP A 26 9.42 11.38 -2.90
CA ASP A 26 10.85 11.35 -3.18
C ASP A 26 11.61 11.94 -1.98
N ASP A 27 12.40 11.08 -1.32
CA ASP A 27 13.18 11.41 -0.13
C ASP A 27 14.34 12.39 -0.44
N GLN A 28 14.83 12.39 -1.68
CA GLN A 28 15.92 13.28 -2.09
C GLN A 28 15.45 14.72 -2.27
N THR A 29 14.24 14.90 -2.80
CA THR A 29 13.69 16.23 -3.08
C THR A 29 12.67 16.72 -2.06
N ASP A 30 12.31 15.88 -1.07
CA ASP A 30 11.30 16.13 -0.04
C ASP A 30 9.94 16.55 -0.64
N ARG A 31 9.51 15.84 -1.69
CA ARG A 31 8.32 16.21 -2.49
C ARG A 31 7.52 15.00 -2.94
N ILE A 32 6.22 15.22 -3.09
CA ILE A 32 5.36 14.31 -3.85
C ILE A 32 5.65 14.49 -5.33
N ILE A 33 6.18 13.45 -5.97
CA ILE A 33 6.54 13.47 -7.39
C ILE A 33 5.40 12.98 -8.29
N LYS A 34 4.49 12.17 -7.73
CA LYS A 34 3.39 11.58 -8.48
C LYS A 34 2.23 11.27 -7.55
N TYR A 35 1.01 11.43 -8.04
CA TYR A 35 -0.19 10.97 -7.35
C TYR A 35 -1.13 10.27 -8.33
N GLN A 36 -1.86 9.27 -7.83
CA GLN A 36 -2.95 8.61 -8.52
C GLN A 36 -4.20 8.69 -7.66
N HIS A 37 -5.33 8.97 -8.30
CA HIS A 37 -6.65 9.00 -7.70
C HIS A 37 -7.46 7.83 -8.26
N VAL A 38 -8.08 7.06 -7.37
CA VAL A 38 -8.91 5.92 -7.74
C VAL A 38 -10.19 5.96 -6.92
N LEU A 39 -11.33 5.87 -7.58
CA LEU A 39 -12.62 5.81 -6.91
C LEU A 39 -12.78 4.44 -6.22
N LEU A 40 -13.45 4.41 -5.08
CA LEU A 40 -13.70 3.14 -4.38
C LEU A 40 -14.65 2.24 -5.17
N GLU A 41 -15.48 2.79 -6.07
CA GLU A 41 -16.30 2.00 -7.00
C GLU A 41 -15.47 1.24 -8.03
N ASP A 42 -14.28 1.75 -8.38
CA ASP A 42 -13.34 1.10 -9.31
C ASP A 42 -12.41 0.11 -8.60
N LEU A 43 -12.46 0.03 -7.26
CA LEU A 43 -11.67 -0.91 -6.47
C LEU A 43 -12.31 -2.31 -6.52
N GLU A 44 -11.68 -3.21 -7.25
CA GLU A 44 -12.21 -4.54 -7.54
C GLU A 44 -12.02 -5.51 -6.37
N ARG A 45 -10.84 -5.49 -5.75
CA ARG A 45 -10.51 -6.36 -4.62
C ARG A 45 -9.28 -5.87 -3.87
N ILE A 46 -9.20 -6.28 -2.61
CA ILE A 46 -8.04 -6.06 -1.75
C ILE A 46 -7.45 -7.41 -1.38
N GLU A 47 -6.18 -7.63 -1.69
CA GLU A 47 -5.46 -8.85 -1.36
C GLU A 47 -4.38 -8.59 -0.33
N LEU A 48 -4.23 -9.53 0.60
CA LEU A 48 -3.07 -9.64 1.48
C LEU A 48 -2.34 -10.92 1.12
N GLY A 49 -1.05 -10.83 0.87
CA GLY A 49 -0.27 -12.01 0.52
C GLY A 49 1.22 -11.73 0.43
N PRO A 50 2.02 -12.77 0.20
CA PRO A 50 3.45 -12.61 0.00
C PRO A 50 3.73 -11.80 -1.27
N GLU A 51 4.87 -11.13 -1.27
CA GLU A 51 5.37 -10.42 -2.44
C GLU A 51 5.51 -11.37 -3.66
N PRO A 52 4.88 -11.07 -4.80
CA PRO A 52 4.95 -11.92 -5.99
C PRO A 52 6.34 -11.84 -6.65
N GLY A 53 6.88 -13.00 -7.03
CA GLY A 53 8.16 -13.11 -7.74
C GLY A 53 9.37 -13.43 -6.85
N VAL A 54 9.24 -13.34 -5.53
CA VAL A 54 10.28 -13.73 -4.58
C VAL A 54 9.90 -15.08 -3.95
N PHE A 55 10.47 -16.16 -4.48
CA PHE A 55 10.30 -17.50 -3.92
C PHE A 55 10.89 -17.48 -2.48
N LYS A 56 10.01 -17.47 -1.46
CA LYS A 56 10.30 -17.29 -0.02
C LYS A 56 10.38 -15.84 0.51
N SER A 57 9.60 -14.89 -0.01
CA SER A 57 9.47 -13.59 0.67
C SER A 57 8.83 -13.73 2.05
N LYS A 58 9.48 -13.17 3.07
CA LYS A 58 8.96 -12.99 4.45
C LYS A 58 8.19 -11.67 4.61
N HIS A 59 7.76 -11.09 3.50
CA HIS A 59 7.13 -9.77 3.50
C HIS A 59 5.70 -9.94 3.00
N CYS A 60 4.76 -9.73 3.92
CA CYS A 60 3.35 -9.59 3.59
C CYS A 60 3.15 -8.22 2.92
N CYS A 61 2.34 -8.19 1.86
CA CYS A 61 2.01 -7.00 1.10
C CYS A 61 0.49 -6.85 1.00
N LEU A 62 0.04 -5.60 0.99
CA LEU A 62 -1.32 -5.20 0.66
C LEU A 62 -1.38 -4.83 -0.82
N ARG A 63 -2.30 -5.44 -1.56
CA ARG A 63 -2.56 -5.13 -2.97
C ARG A 63 -3.96 -4.61 -3.15
N LEU A 64 -4.09 -3.40 -3.69
CA LEU A 64 -5.36 -2.79 -4.07
C LEU A 64 -5.52 -2.99 -5.58
N HIS A 65 -6.40 -3.90 -6.00
CA HIS A 65 -6.69 -4.12 -7.42
C HIS A 65 -7.82 -3.19 -7.84
N TYR A 66 -7.63 -2.49 -8.95
CA TYR A 66 -8.60 -1.53 -9.46
C TYR A 66 -8.74 -1.62 -10.98
N SER A 67 -9.86 -1.11 -11.47
CA SER A 67 -10.14 -0.95 -12.89
C SER A 67 -9.83 0.47 -13.33
N VAL A 68 -9.40 0.64 -14.59
CA VAL A 68 -9.24 1.96 -15.22
C VAL A 68 -10.05 1.96 -16.50
N TYR A 69 -11.07 2.82 -16.58
CA TYR A 69 -12.01 2.87 -17.70
C TYR A 69 -12.64 1.50 -18.02
N GLY A 70 -12.96 0.72 -16.97
CA GLY A 70 -13.54 -0.62 -17.09
C GLY A 70 -12.54 -1.73 -17.49
N GLN A 71 -11.24 -1.41 -17.58
CA GLN A 71 -10.19 -2.42 -17.76
C GLN A 71 -9.58 -2.82 -16.42
N SER A 72 -9.76 -4.08 -16.04
CA SER A 72 -9.16 -4.70 -14.86
C SER A 72 -7.66 -4.98 -15.04
N GLY A 73 -6.98 -5.29 -13.95
CA GLY A 73 -5.59 -5.77 -13.95
C GLY A 73 -4.56 -4.75 -13.45
N TYR A 74 -5.00 -3.56 -13.05
CA TYR A 74 -4.16 -2.59 -12.37
C TYR A 74 -4.16 -2.87 -10.87
N PHE A 75 -3.01 -2.65 -10.23
CA PHE A 75 -2.94 -2.72 -8.78
C PHE A 75 -1.87 -1.81 -8.20
N HIS A 76 -2.11 -1.34 -6.98
CA HIS A 76 -1.07 -0.77 -6.11
C HIS A 76 -0.62 -1.83 -5.11
N MET A 77 0.68 -1.90 -4.84
CA MET A 77 1.25 -2.79 -3.84
C MET A 77 1.93 -1.98 -2.75
N PHE A 78 1.59 -2.27 -1.50
CA PHE A 78 2.18 -1.65 -0.32
C PHE A 78 2.81 -2.75 0.54
N ARG A 79 4.01 -2.48 1.05
CA ARG A 79 4.65 -3.30 2.10
C ARG A 79 4.29 -2.72 3.47
N SER A 80 4.35 -3.55 4.51
CA SER A 80 4.15 -3.03 5.87
C SER A 80 5.31 -2.11 6.27
N THR A 81 4.99 -0.98 6.88
CA THR A 81 5.98 -0.08 7.47
C THR A 81 6.45 -0.64 8.82
N ASN A 82 7.64 -0.24 9.25
CA ASN A 82 8.16 -0.60 10.58
C ASN A 82 7.56 0.25 11.71
N THR A 83 6.60 1.13 11.41
CA THR A 83 5.99 2.05 12.38
C THR A 83 4.54 2.32 12.01
N ARG A 84 3.64 2.15 12.97
CA ARG A 84 2.23 2.50 12.88
C ARG A 84 2.00 3.80 13.64
N PHE A 85 1.43 4.80 12.98
CA PHE A 85 0.91 5.99 13.64
C PHE A 85 -0.58 5.82 13.92
N PHE A 86 -0.99 6.00 15.17
CA PHE A 86 -2.38 5.94 15.58
C PHE A 86 -2.64 6.94 16.70
N ASN A 87 -3.62 7.83 16.54
CA ASN A 87 -3.96 8.88 17.51
C ASN A 87 -2.73 9.66 18.02
N ASN A 88 -1.90 10.16 17.10
CA ASN A 88 -0.66 10.88 17.40
C ASN A 88 0.43 10.08 18.15
N MET A 89 0.28 8.76 18.30
CA MET A 89 1.32 7.88 18.84
C MET A 89 2.00 7.08 17.73
N ALA A 90 3.33 7.10 17.73
CA ALA A 90 4.17 6.23 16.91
C ALA A 90 4.41 4.90 17.64
N VAL A 91 3.92 3.79 17.09
CA VAL A 91 4.12 2.45 17.62
C VAL A 91 5.05 1.70 16.66
N PRO A 92 6.28 1.33 17.08
CA PRO A 92 7.17 0.53 16.24
C PRO A 92 6.59 -0.88 16.07
N ILE A 93 6.58 -1.35 14.83
CA ILE A 93 6.19 -2.72 14.48
C ILE A 93 7.46 -3.57 14.55
N LYS A 94 7.51 -4.53 15.47
CA LYS A 94 8.72 -5.29 15.78
C LYS A 94 8.70 -6.72 15.23
N SER A 95 7.51 -7.23 14.87
CA SER A 95 7.34 -8.59 14.38
C SER A 95 6.60 -8.63 13.04
N GLU A 96 6.85 -9.71 12.28
CA GLU A 96 6.16 -9.98 11.01
C GLU A 96 4.65 -10.21 11.21
N GLU A 97 4.26 -10.74 12.37
CA GLU A 97 2.86 -10.92 12.78
C GLU A 97 2.18 -9.56 13.03
N GLU A 98 2.85 -8.62 13.70
CA GLU A 98 2.37 -7.24 13.86
C GLU A 98 2.29 -6.52 12.52
N ALA A 99 3.26 -6.75 11.63
CA ALA A 99 3.28 -6.19 10.29
C ALA A 99 2.10 -6.68 9.45
N ALA A 100 1.80 -7.98 9.49
CA ALA A 100 0.64 -8.58 8.84
C ALA A 100 -0.69 -8.11 9.48
N GLY A 101 -0.73 -7.99 10.80
CA GLY A 101 -1.87 -7.43 11.54
C GLY A 101 -2.14 -5.96 11.18
N ASN A 102 -1.09 -5.16 10.97
CA ASN A 102 -1.21 -3.77 10.52
C ASN A 102 -1.84 -3.68 9.12
N LEU A 103 -1.36 -4.49 8.17
CA LEU A 103 -1.92 -4.54 6.82
C LEU A 103 -3.37 -5.06 6.83
N SER A 104 -3.69 -6.02 7.70
CA SER A 104 -5.07 -6.50 7.92
C SER A 104 -5.99 -5.39 8.44
N ASN A 105 -5.49 -4.55 9.36
CA ASN A 105 -6.24 -3.39 9.84
C ASN A 105 -6.47 -2.36 8.72
N CYS A 106 -5.45 -2.05 7.92
CA CYS A 106 -5.59 -1.17 6.75
C CYS A 106 -6.67 -1.70 5.79
N ARG A 107 -6.64 -2.99 5.49
CA ARG A 107 -7.68 -3.65 4.68
C ARG A 107 -9.07 -3.43 5.27
N ASN A 108 -9.25 -3.65 6.58
CA ASN A 108 -10.55 -3.49 7.24
C ASN A 108 -11.08 -2.05 7.21
N ILE A 109 -10.19 -1.06 7.20
CA ILE A 109 -10.57 0.36 7.07
C ILE A 109 -11.07 0.65 5.65
N LEU A 110 -10.44 0.08 4.63
CA LEU A 110 -10.86 0.22 3.22
C LEU A 110 -12.19 -0.47 2.90
N PHE A 111 -12.67 -1.39 3.76
CA PHE A 111 -13.96 -2.09 3.60
C PHE A 111 -15.14 -1.43 4.34
N ARG A 112 -14.92 -0.34 5.10
CA ARG A 112 -15.97 0.37 5.84
C ARG A 112 -16.43 1.61 5.09
#